data_AF-A0AAV5FX62-F1
#
_entry.id   AF-A0AAV5FX62-F1
#
_cell.length_a   1.000
_cell.length_b   1.000
_cell.length_c   1.000
_cell.angle_alpha   90.00
_cell.angle_beta   90.00
_cell.angle_gamma   90.00
#
_symmetry.space_group_name_H-M   'P 1'
#
loop_
_entity.id
_entity.type
_entity.pdbx_description
1 polymer ?
#
loop_
_entity_poly.entity_id
_entity_poly.type
_entity_poly.pdbx_seq_one_letter_code
_entity_poly.pdbx_strand_id
1 'polypeptide(L)'
;MLRAHRPLGSVMLLSNPLSACVIAGSSAVPRGGGGSGRRNLHGEPSSSSSSTWRKPELGRLKLNFDGSSKHASRRASIGGVYRDHEGGFVLGYAERIGTATSSVAELAALRRGLELAVANGWRSVWIEGDALTVVDVVRDRARVRAEQDQRLCEEIAALLPMVDDMRVSHVRRQGNRVAHGFAKLGHGVARPRVWRDGPPEELLRQLQRDAEGK
;
A
#
# COMPACT_ATOMS: atom_id res chain seq x y z
N MET A 1 42.45 -30.73 19.50
CA MET A 1 42.01 -29.50 18.82
C MET A 1 40.49 -29.55 18.67
N LEU A 2 39.77 -28.65 19.33
CA LEU A 2 38.31 -28.54 19.30
C LEU A 2 37.83 -27.96 17.97
N ARG A 3 36.71 -28.45 17.44
CA ARG A 3 35.64 -27.57 16.94
C ARG A 3 34.28 -28.28 17.02
N ALA A 4 33.49 -27.83 18.00
CA ALA A 4 32.11 -28.21 18.20
C ALA A 4 31.23 -27.63 17.08
N HIS A 5 30.37 -28.47 16.52
CA HIS A 5 29.22 -28.04 15.72
C HIS A 5 28.24 -27.29 16.63
N ARG A 6 28.03 -26.00 16.35
CA ARG A 6 26.91 -25.25 16.93
C ARG A 6 25.62 -25.56 16.15
N PRO A 7 24.49 -25.84 16.81
CA PRO A 7 23.22 -25.94 16.12
C PRO A 7 22.75 -24.55 15.68
N LEU A 8 22.24 -24.46 14.45
CA LEU A 8 21.52 -23.28 13.95
C LEU A 8 20.27 -23.09 14.80
N GLY A 9 20.23 -21.93 15.46
CA GLY A 9 19.25 -21.59 16.49
C GLY A 9 17.83 -21.42 15.96
N SER A 10 16.90 -21.76 16.85
CA SER A 10 15.54 -21.27 17.01
C SER A 10 15.02 -20.30 15.94
N VAL A 11 13.98 -20.77 15.25
CA VAL A 11 12.98 -19.95 14.59
C VAL A 11 12.39 -19.00 15.63
N MET A 12 12.84 -17.74 15.66
CA MET A 12 12.16 -16.68 16.40
C MET A 12 10.88 -16.34 15.63
N LEU A 13 9.75 -16.78 16.17
CA LEU A 13 8.43 -16.23 15.84
C LEU A 13 8.42 -14.75 16.23
N LEU A 14 8.77 -13.89 15.28
CA LEU A 14 8.58 -12.44 15.41
C LEU A 14 7.08 -12.18 15.38
N SER A 15 6.51 -11.82 16.53
CA SER A 15 5.15 -11.32 16.64
C SER A 15 4.98 -10.09 15.75
N ASN A 16 4.16 -10.26 14.72
CA ASN A 16 3.85 -9.24 13.72
C ASN A 16 2.93 -8.19 14.38
N PRO A 17 3.17 -6.87 14.24
CA PRO A 17 2.34 -5.85 14.90
C PRO A 17 0.87 -5.85 14.44
N LEU A 18 0.55 -6.48 13.31
CA LEU A 18 -0.83 -6.66 12.85
C LEU A 18 -1.52 -7.90 13.43
N SER A 19 -0.78 -8.83 14.03
CA SER A 19 -1.38 -9.98 14.72
C SER A 19 -2.11 -9.57 16.00
N ALA A 20 -1.75 -8.41 16.59
CA ALA A 20 -2.48 -7.79 17.70
C ALA A 20 -3.70 -6.96 17.23
N CYS A 21 -3.98 -6.91 15.93
CA CYS A 21 -5.06 -6.10 15.39
C CYS A 21 -6.43 -6.81 15.43
N VAL A 22 -6.46 -8.12 15.69
CA VAL A 22 -7.65 -8.97 15.52
C VAL A 22 -8.21 -9.55 16.84
N ILE A 23 -7.49 -9.47 17.97
CA ILE A 23 -7.97 -10.07 19.23
C ILE A 23 -8.16 -9.04 20.32
N ALA A 24 -9.43 -8.68 20.56
CA ALA A 24 -9.91 -8.25 21.87
C ALA A 24 -11.31 -8.83 22.10
N GLY A 25 -11.36 -10.10 22.47
CA GLY A 25 -12.49 -10.73 23.15
C GLY A 25 -12.04 -11.17 24.54
N SER A 26 -12.56 -10.51 25.58
CA SER A 26 -12.58 -10.85 27.02
C SER A 26 -11.33 -11.34 27.77
N SER A 27 -10.93 -10.50 28.72
CA SER A 27 -10.44 -10.77 30.09
C SER A 27 -9.06 -11.42 30.37
N ALA A 28 -8.44 -10.83 31.40
CA ALA A 28 -7.30 -11.25 32.23
C ALA A 28 -5.88 -10.82 31.80
N VAL A 29 -5.27 -10.01 32.67
CA VAL A 29 -3.87 -9.58 32.71
C VAL A 29 -2.98 -10.75 33.16
N PRO A 30 -1.75 -10.88 32.63
CA PRO A 30 -0.60 -10.81 33.54
C PRO A 30 0.55 -9.94 33.04
N ARG A 31 1.31 -9.44 34.01
CA ARG A 31 2.56 -8.68 33.91
C ARG A 31 3.72 -9.58 33.49
N GLY A 32 4.67 -9.06 32.70
CA GLY A 32 5.99 -9.68 32.50
C GLY A 32 6.79 -8.93 31.44
N GLY A 33 7.93 -8.35 31.85
CA GLY A 33 8.74 -7.45 31.03
C GLY A 33 9.62 -8.13 29.98
N GLY A 34 10.22 -7.29 29.13
CA GLY A 34 11.24 -7.68 28.17
C GLY A 34 11.43 -6.59 27.13
N GLY A 35 12.47 -5.77 27.30
CA GLY A 35 12.85 -4.75 26.33
C GLY A 35 13.17 -5.36 24.97
N SER A 36 12.68 -4.74 23.91
CA SER A 36 13.03 -5.09 22.54
C SER A 36 13.15 -3.83 21.69
N GLY A 37 14.24 -3.78 20.93
CA GLY A 37 14.73 -2.64 20.19
C GLY A 37 13.68 -2.06 19.24
N ARG A 38 13.49 -0.75 19.36
CA ARG A 38 12.71 0.06 18.43
C ARG A 38 13.30 -0.08 17.03
N ARG A 39 12.59 -0.76 16.12
CA ARG A 39 12.83 -0.58 14.68
C ARG A 39 12.37 0.84 14.34
N ASN A 40 13.29 1.63 13.81
CA ASN A 40 13.03 3.00 13.41
C ASN A 40 12.06 3.04 12.23
N LEU A 41 10.76 3.05 12.53
CA LEU A 41 9.81 3.79 11.71
C LEU A 41 10.19 5.26 11.84
N HIS A 42 11.16 5.73 11.06
CA HIS A 42 11.44 7.16 10.94
C HIS A 42 10.25 7.81 10.23
N GLY A 43 9.20 8.05 11.02
CA GLY A 43 8.16 9.00 10.69
C GLY A 43 8.74 10.39 10.89
N GLU A 44 9.22 10.99 9.82
CA GLU A 44 9.36 12.44 9.75
C GLU A 44 8.01 13.08 10.16
N PRO A 45 8.01 14.03 11.10
CA PRO A 45 6.80 14.74 11.48
C PRO A 45 6.49 15.75 10.37
N SER A 46 5.62 15.39 9.42
CA SER A 46 4.98 16.39 8.56
C SER A 46 3.48 16.11 8.48
N SER A 47 2.74 16.75 9.38
CA SER A 47 1.28 16.86 9.39
C SER A 47 0.74 17.80 8.30
N SER A 48 1.46 17.97 7.19
CA SER A 48 0.97 18.61 5.98
C SER A 48 0.91 17.58 4.86
N SER A 49 -0.31 17.18 4.50
CA SER A 49 -0.53 16.36 3.30
C SER A 49 -0.06 17.13 2.07
N SER A 50 0.93 16.60 1.36
CA SER A 50 1.43 17.22 0.13
C SER A 50 0.31 17.29 -0.91
N SER A 51 0.17 18.44 -1.58
CA SER A 51 -0.72 18.57 -2.74
C SER A 51 -0.10 18.04 -4.03
N THR A 52 1.20 17.77 -4.03
CA THR A 52 1.97 17.43 -5.22
C THR A 52 2.68 16.11 -5.01
N TRP A 53 2.71 15.29 -6.06
CA TRP A 53 3.49 14.07 -6.07
C TRP A 53 4.99 14.38 -5.99
N ARG A 54 5.76 13.52 -5.32
CA ARG A 54 7.22 13.64 -5.22
C ARG A 54 7.89 12.33 -5.65
N LYS A 55 9.01 12.44 -6.37
CA LYS A 55 9.84 11.30 -6.72
C LYS A 55 10.35 10.57 -5.46
N PRO A 56 10.41 9.22 -5.47
CA PRO A 56 11.05 8.46 -4.40
C PRO A 56 12.57 8.59 -4.46
N GLU A 57 13.24 8.12 -3.41
CA GLU A 57 14.70 8.03 -3.34
C GLU A 57 15.25 6.98 -4.32
N LEU A 58 16.52 7.12 -4.73
CA LEU A 58 17.20 6.15 -5.60
C LEU A 58 17.10 4.73 -5.02
N GLY A 59 16.79 3.75 -5.88
CA GLY A 59 16.62 2.34 -5.49
C GLY A 59 15.25 2.00 -4.91
N ARG A 60 14.35 2.97 -4.76
CA ARG A 60 12.99 2.77 -4.26
C ARG A 60 11.96 3.02 -5.36
N LEU A 61 10.95 2.15 -5.43
CA LEU A 61 9.76 2.38 -6.26
C LEU A 61 8.67 3.06 -5.43
N LYS A 62 7.87 3.92 -6.06
CA LYS A 62 6.68 4.48 -5.43
C LYS A 62 5.41 3.89 -6.04
N LEU A 63 4.58 3.28 -5.18
CA LEU A 63 3.21 2.89 -5.48
C LEU A 63 2.28 4.05 -5.12
N ASN A 64 1.53 4.55 -6.11
CA ASN A 64 0.31 5.31 -5.88
C ASN A 64 -0.91 4.42 -6.18
N PHE A 65 -1.90 4.40 -5.29
CA PHE A 65 -3.14 3.61 -5.46
C PHE A 65 -4.38 4.48 -5.28
N ASP A 66 -5.49 4.10 -5.91
CA ASP A 66 -6.79 4.76 -5.79
C ASP A 66 -7.93 3.76 -6.02
N GLY A 67 -9.00 3.89 -5.23
CA GLY A 67 -10.26 3.19 -5.39
C GLY A 67 -11.36 4.11 -5.92
N SER A 68 -12.14 3.64 -6.90
CA SER A 68 -13.29 4.38 -7.41
C SER A 68 -14.58 3.60 -7.18
N SER A 69 -15.53 4.17 -6.45
CA SER A 69 -16.89 3.61 -6.32
C SER A 69 -17.94 4.65 -6.74
N LYS A 70 -18.86 4.26 -7.63
CA LYS A 70 -19.94 5.14 -8.10
C LYS A 70 -21.07 5.18 -7.08
N HIS A 71 -21.40 6.36 -6.56
CA HIS A 71 -22.39 6.54 -5.47
C HIS A 71 -23.71 5.79 -5.69
N ALA A 72 -24.36 5.95 -6.85
CA ALA A 72 -25.68 5.36 -7.11
C ALA A 72 -25.62 3.83 -7.32
N SER A 73 -24.72 3.35 -8.18
CA SER A 73 -24.69 1.94 -8.58
C SER A 73 -23.78 1.06 -7.72
N ARG A 74 -22.95 1.66 -6.87
CA ARG A 74 -21.86 1.01 -6.11
C ARG A 74 -20.82 0.27 -6.95
N ARG A 75 -20.96 0.26 -8.28
CA ARG A 75 -19.95 -0.23 -9.22
C ARG A 75 -18.62 0.41 -8.89
N ALA A 76 -17.64 -0.44 -8.69
CA ALA A 76 -16.34 -0.07 -8.21
C ALA A 76 -15.23 -0.64 -9.10
N SER A 77 -14.13 0.08 -9.10
CA SER A 77 -12.90 -0.27 -9.77
C SER A 77 -11.72 0.22 -8.95
N ILE A 78 -10.56 -0.33 -9.25
CA ILE A 78 -9.30 0.00 -8.58
C ILE A 78 -8.28 0.36 -9.65
N GLY A 79 -7.26 1.10 -9.23
CA GLY A 79 -6.09 1.31 -10.04
C GLY A 79 -4.90 1.82 -9.26
N GLY A 80 -3.76 1.78 -9.90
CA GLY A 80 -2.54 2.31 -9.33
C GLY A 80 -1.37 2.26 -10.29
N VAL A 81 -0.29 2.89 -9.86
CA VAL A 81 0.92 3.08 -10.66
C VAL A 81 2.15 2.94 -9.79
N TYR A 82 3.14 2.23 -10.31
CA TYR A 82 4.51 2.20 -9.85
C TYR A 82 5.36 3.16 -10.67
N ARG A 83 6.14 3.99 -9.98
CA ARG A 83 7.11 4.90 -10.57
C ARG A 83 8.47 4.77 -9.90
N ASP A 84 9.53 4.99 -10.66
CA ASP A 84 10.90 4.99 -10.15
C ASP A 84 11.33 6.37 -9.60
N HIS A 85 12.59 6.46 -9.18
CA HIS A 85 13.24 7.65 -8.63
C HIS A 85 13.43 8.79 -9.64
N GLU A 86 13.38 8.52 -10.95
CA GLU A 86 13.39 9.54 -12.00
C GLU A 86 11.98 10.06 -12.30
N GLY A 87 10.96 9.42 -11.73
CA GLY A 87 9.54 9.66 -12.05
C GLY A 87 9.06 8.88 -13.27
N GLY A 88 9.88 7.97 -13.78
CA GLY A 88 9.57 7.06 -14.87
C GLY A 88 8.43 6.11 -14.50
N PHE A 89 7.59 5.81 -15.48
CA PHE A 89 6.54 4.80 -15.34
C PHE A 89 7.18 3.41 -15.33
N VAL A 90 6.85 2.59 -14.33
CA VAL A 90 7.35 1.21 -14.21
C VAL A 90 6.23 0.20 -14.46
N LEU A 91 5.08 0.40 -13.83
CA LEU A 91 3.92 -0.48 -13.98
C LEU A 91 2.63 0.26 -13.65
N GLY A 92 1.55 -0.05 -14.35
CA GLY A 92 0.20 0.44 -14.03
C GLY A 92 -0.77 -0.72 -13.94
N TYR A 93 -1.83 -0.58 -13.16
CA TYR A 93 -2.90 -1.57 -13.11
C TYR A 93 -4.27 -0.90 -12.99
N ALA A 94 -5.28 -1.56 -13.53
CA ALA A 94 -6.67 -1.15 -13.44
C ALA A 94 -7.59 -2.36 -13.53
N GLU A 95 -8.61 -2.40 -12.69
CA GLU A 95 -9.49 -3.55 -12.58
C GLU A 95 -10.89 -3.13 -12.11
N ARG A 96 -11.92 -3.76 -12.68
CA ARG A 96 -13.28 -3.67 -12.16
C ARG A 96 -13.47 -4.70 -11.06
N ILE A 97 -13.95 -4.28 -9.89
CA ILE A 97 -14.10 -5.13 -8.69
C ILE A 97 -15.56 -5.37 -8.30
N GLY A 98 -16.48 -5.25 -9.26
CA GLY A 98 -17.92 -5.42 -9.01
C GLY A 98 -18.50 -4.25 -8.22
N THR A 99 -19.14 -4.52 -7.08
CA THR A 99 -19.75 -3.50 -6.22
C THR A 99 -19.03 -3.40 -4.89
N ALA A 100 -18.63 -2.19 -4.50
CA ALA A 100 -17.87 -1.97 -3.27
C ALA A 100 -18.14 -0.60 -2.65
N THR A 101 -17.81 -0.44 -1.36
CA THR A 101 -17.68 0.87 -0.73
C THR A 101 -16.45 1.61 -1.26
N SER A 102 -16.37 2.91 -1.01
CA SER A 102 -15.14 3.66 -1.32
C SER A 102 -13.96 3.07 -0.54
N SER A 103 -14.12 2.82 0.76
CA SER A 103 -13.07 2.23 1.60
C SER A 103 -12.60 0.87 1.11
N VAL A 104 -13.53 -0.02 0.73
CA VAL A 104 -13.21 -1.34 0.17
C VAL A 104 -12.46 -1.19 -1.16
N ALA A 105 -12.84 -0.26 -2.03
CA ALA A 105 -12.14 -0.02 -3.28
C ALA A 105 -10.71 0.49 -3.04
N GLU A 106 -10.50 1.40 -2.09
CA GLU A 106 -9.16 1.90 -1.73
C GLU A 106 -8.27 0.79 -1.16
N LEU A 107 -8.79 -0.01 -0.23
CA LEU A 107 -8.07 -1.15 0.34
C LEU A 107 -7.75 -2.21 -0.73
N ALA A 108 -8.71 -2.52 -1.60
CA ALA A 108 -8.49 -3.47 -2.69
C ALA A 108 -7.45 -2.97 -3.70
N ALA A 109 -7.41 -1.66 -3.98
CA ALA A 109 -6.37 -1.05 -4.81
C ALA A 109 -4.98 -1.24 -4.17
N LEU A 110 -4.84 -0.87 -2.89
CA LEU A 110 -3.59 -1.08 -2.16
C LEU A 110 -3.15 -2.56 -2.15
N ARG A 111 -4.06 -3.47 -1.80
CA ARG A 111 -3.79 -4.92 -1.81
C ARG A 111 -3.27 -5.35 -3.18
N ARG A 112 -3.93 -4.95 -4.26
CA ARG A 112 -3.52 -5.31 -5.62
C ARG A 112 -2.14 -4.78 -5.98
N GLY A 113 -1.84 -3.55 -5.58
CA GLY A 113 -0.49 -2.99 -5.71
C GLY A 113 0.55 -3.85 -4.99
N LEU A 114 0.32 -4.19 -3.73
CA LEU A 114 1.21 -5.03 -2.94
C LEU A 114 1.43 -6.43 -3.53
N GLU A 115 0.36 -7.08 -4.00
CA GLU A 115 0.47 -8.36 -4.72
C GLU A 115 1.40 -8.26 -5.93
N LEU A 116 1.32 -7.15 -6.68
CA LEU A 116 2.20 -6.90 -7.82
C LEU A 116 3.64 -6.64 -7.35
N ALA A 117 3.88 -5.89 -6.27
CA ALA A 117 5.23 -5.74 -5.73
C ALA A 117 5.85 -7.11 -5.37
N VAL A 118 5.10 -7.94 -4.65
CA VAL A 118 5.54 -9.29 -4.27
C VAL A 118 5.84 -10.15 -5.50
N ALA A 119 4.93 -10.17 -6.47
CA ALA A 119 5.08 -10.96 -7.69
C ALA A 119 6.27 -10.53 -8.56
N ASN A 120 6.67 -9.26 -8.50
CA ASN A 120 7.85 -8.75 -9.21
C ASN A 120 9.13 -8.76 -8.35
N GLY A 121 9.07 -9.24 -7.10
CA GLY A 121 10.22 -9.25 -6.19
C GLY A 121 10.68 -7.87 -5.73
N TRP A 122 9.82 -6.85 -5.78
CA TRP A 122 10.15 -5.49 -5.36
C TRP A 122 10.07 -5.36 -3.84
N ARG A 123 11.23 -5.14 -3.22
CA ARG A 123 11.39 -5.12 -1.75
C ARG A 123 11.53 -3.73 -1.14
N SER A 124 11.83 -2.70 -1.93
CA SER A 124 11.86 -1.29 -1.48
C SER A 124 10.75 -0.49 -2.14
N VAL A 125 9.69 -0.17 -1.39
CA VAL A 125 8.47 0.47 -1.90
C VAL A 125 8.01 1.61 -0.99
N TRP A 126 7.78 2.78 -1.59
CA TRP A 126 7.01 3.87 -1.00
C TRP A 126 5.55 3.77 -1.43
N ILE A 127 4.66 3.41 -0.50
CA ILE A 127 3.21 3.39 -0.69
C ILE A 127 2.61 4.77 -0.38
N GLU A 128 1.80 5.29 -1.30
CA GLU A 128 1.17 6.60 -1.17
C GLU A 128 -0.27 6.55 -1.72
N GLY A 129 -1.23 7.08 -0.96
CA GLY A 129 -2.64 7.16 -1.36
C GLY A 129 -3.31 8.41 -0.80
N ASP A 130 -4.50 8.75 -1.29
CA ASP A 130 -5.25 9.93 -0.85
C ASP A 130 -6.39 9.65 0.14
N ALA A 131 -6.71 8.38 0.37
CA ALA A 131 -7.57 7.95 1.46
C ALA A 131 -6.80 7.89 2.79
N LEU A 132 -6.81 9.00 3.55
CA LEU A 132 -6.09 9.10 4.83
C LEU A 132 -6.44 7.98 5.81
N THR A 133 -7.71 7.58 5.88
CA THR A 133 -8.16 6.47 6.74
C THR A 133 -7.48 5.15 6.40
N VAL A 134 -7.32 4.83 5.11
CA VAL A 134 -6.62 3.62 4.65
C VAL A 134 -5.14 3.73 4.95
N VAL A 135 -4.53 4.88 4.69
CA VAL A 135 -3.11 5.15 5.00
C VAL A 135 -2.84 4.99 6.50
N ASP A 136 -3.70 5.51 7.36
CA ASP A 136 -3.54 5.43 8.81
C ASP A 136 -3.77 4.01 9.35
N VAL A 137 -4.63 3.21 8.71
CA VAL A 137 -4.77 1.78 9.05
C VAL A 137 -3.48 1.02 8.77
N VAL A 138 -2.86 1.23 7.60
CA VAL A 138 -1.59 0.57 7.23
C VAL A 138 -0.45 0.99 8.15
N ARG A 139 -0.50 2.21 8.68
CA ARG A 139 0.47 2.76 9.64
C ARG A 139 0.20 2.35 11.09
N ASP A 140 -0.81 1.51 11.34
CA ASP A 140 -1.26 1.12 12.69
C ASP A 140 -1.65 2.32 13.57
N ARG A 141 -2.27 3.34 12.95
CA ARG A 141 -2.78 4.56 13.60
C ARG A 141 -4.29 4.61 13.69
N ALA A 142 -4.98 3.74 12.94
CA ALA A 142 -6.43 3.66 12.92
C ALA A 142 -6.88 2.21 12.76
N ARG A 143 -8.14 1.93 13.11
CA ARG A 143 -8.78 0.62 12.90
C ARG A 143 -10.09 0.78 12.14
N VAL A 144 -10.38 -0.21 11.32
CA VAL A 144 -11.65 -0.33 10.58
C VAL A 144 -12.62 -1.22 11.35
N ARG A 145 -13.92 -0.92 11.23
CA ARG A 145 -15.00 -1.66 11.90
C ARG A 145 -15.78 -2.58 10.99
N ALA A 146 -15.86 -2.27 9.70
CA ALA A 146 -16.59 -3.08 8.74
C ALA A 146 -15.84 -4.38 8.48
N GLU A 147 -16.54 -5.51 8.52
CA GLU A 147 -15.95 -6.85 8.38
C GLU A 147 -15.19 -7.00 7.05
N GLN A 148 -15.73 -6.47 5.95
CA GLN A 148 -15.07 -6.52 4.65
C GLN A 148 -13.75 -5.71 4.63
N ASP A 149 -13.74 -4.54 5.26
CA ASP A 149 -12.54 -3.72 5.39
C ASP A 149 -11.49 -4.46 6.25
N GLN A 150 -11.91 -5.12 7.34
CA GLN A 150 -11.04 -5.91 8.21
C GLN A 150 -10.37 -7.06 7.47
N ARG A 151 -11.14 -7.84 6.69
CA ARG A 151 -10.61 -8.92 5.86
C ARG A 151 -9.55 -8.43 4.88
N LEU A 152 -9.81 -7.31 4.19
CA LEU A 152 -8.81 -6.71 3.29
C LEU A 152 -7.57 -6.22 4.05
N CYS A 153 -7.73 -5.68 5.26
CA CYS A 153 -6.60 -5.29 6.10
C CYS A 153 -5.75 -6.50 6.51
N GLU A 154 -6.35 -7.64 6.80
CA GLU A 154 -5.64 -8.90 7.10
C GLU A 154 -4.86 -9.41 5.89
N GLU A 155 -5.46 -9.38 4.70
CA GLU A 155 -4.78 -9.74 3.45
C GLU A 155 -3.60 -8.81 3.16
N ILE A 156 -3.78 -7.49 3.34
CA ILE A 156 -2.71 -6.50 3.23
C ILE A 156 -1.62 -6.79 4.26
N ALA A 157 -1.99 -7.04 5.52
CA ALA A 157 -1.07 -7.36 6.61
C ALA A 157 -0.20 -8.58 6.33
N ALA A 158 -0.72 -9.56 5.60
CA ALA A 158 0.04 -10.75 5.18
C ALA A 158 1.08 -10.44 4.09
N LEU A 159 0.85 -9.42 3.26
CA LEU A 159 1.76 -9.00 2.18
C LEU A 159 2.88 -8.08 2.68
N LEU A 160 2.62 -7.24 3.68
CA LEU A 160 3.59 -6.24 4.17
C LEU A 160 4.96 -6.84 4.56
N PRO A 161 5.06 -8.00 5.25
CA PRO A 161 6.36 -8.59 5.60
C PRO A 161 7.20 -9.04 4.41
N MET A 162 6.62 -9.12 3.21
CA MET A 162 7.32 -9.49 1.98
C MET A 162 8.02 -8.29 1.30
N VAL A 163 7.78 -7.07 1.79
CA VAL A 163 8.38 -5.82 1.34
C VAL A 163 9.31 -5.29 2.44
N ASP A 164 10.61 -5.52 2.28
CA ASP A 164 11.62 -5.30 3.33
C ASP A 164 11.76 -3.83 3.77
N ASP A 165 11.76 -2.89 2.82
CA ASP A 165 11.92 -1.46 3.06
C ASP A 165 10.68 -0.69 2.58
N MET A 166 9.82 -0.32 3.53
CA MET A 166 8.54 0.30 3.23
C MET A 166 8.40 1.68 3.86
N ARG A 167 8.00 2.64 3.02
CA ARG A 167 7.50 3.96 3.46
C ARG A 167 6.03 4.07 3.12
N VAL A 168 5.22 4.62 4.03
CA VAL A 168 3.79 4.87 3.78
C VAL A 168 3.50 6.35 3.96
N SER A 169 2.86 7.01 2.99
CA SER A 169 2.43 8.41 3.05
C SER A 169 1.00 8.65 2.61
N HIS A 170 0.44 9.77 3.07
CA HIS A 170 -0.77 10.34 2.51
C HIS A 170 -0.39 11.47 1.55
N VAL A 171 -1.10 11.57 0.44
CA VAL A 171 -1.04 12.69 -0.50
C VAL A 171 -2.46 13.21 -0.73
N ARG A 172 -2.63 14.51 -1.01
CA ARG A 172 -3.96 14.99 -1.43
C ARG A 172 -4.28 14.47 -2.83
N ARG A 173 -5.57 14.44 -3.17
CA ARG A 173 -6.07 13.99 -4.48
C ARG A 173 -5.34 14.60 -5.68
N GLN A 174 -4.86 15.85 -5.57
CA GLN A 174 -4.07 16.51 -6.61
C GLN A 174 -2.74 15.81 -6.90
N GLY A 175 -2.08 15.23 -5.88
CA GLY A 175 -0.87 14.44 -6.04
C GLY A 175 -1.12 12.95 -6.31
N ASN A 176 -2.39 12.51 -6.38
CA ASN A 176 -2.78 11.13 -6.68
C ASN A 176 -3.47 10.98 -8.05
N ARG A 177 -3.36 11.99 -8.93
CA ARG A 177 -4.13 12.08 -10.19
C ARG A 177 -3.93 10.88 -11.11
N VAL A 178 -2.71 10.37 -11.23
CA VAL A 178 -2.41 9.23 -12.10
C VAL A 178 -3.06 7.95 -11.60
N ALA A 179 -2.96 7.64 -10.31
CA ALA A 179 -3.64 6.47 -9.73
C ALA A 179 -5.16 6.59 -9.86
N HIS A 180 -5.70 7.79 -9.64
CA HIS A 180 -7.11 8.07 -9.87
C HIS A 180 -7.53 7.87 -11.34
N GLY A 181 -6.66 8.23 -12.28
CA GLY A 181 -6.83 7.95 -13.70
C GLY A 181 -6.91 6.45 -14.00
N PHE A 182 -6.00 5.65 -13.43
CA PHE A 182 -6.07 4.19 -13.53
C PHE A 182 -7.35 3.61 -12.92
N ALA A 183 -7.77 4.08 -11.73
CA ALA A 183 -9.02 3.64 -11.12
C ALA A 183 -10.23 3.95 -12.01
N LYS A 184 -10.25 5.13 -12.66
CA LYS A 184 -11.27 5.49 -13.66
C LYS A 184 -11.27 4.57 -14.87
N LEU A 185 -10.09 4.27 -15.43
CA LEU A 185 -9.96 3.30 -16.53
C LEU A 185 -10.49 1.91 -16.12
N GLY A 186 -10.32 1.54 -14.85
CA GLY A 186 -10.83 0.29 -14.29
C GLY A 186 -12.34 0.10 -14.44
N HIS A 187 -13.13 1.17 -14.54
CA HIS A 187 -14.57 1.05 -14.85
C HIS A 187 -14.82 0.56 -16.28
N GLY A 188 -13.92 0.88 -17.22
CA GLY A 188 -14.06 0.56 -18.65
C GLY A 188 -13.47 -0.79 -19.05
N VAL A 189 -12.56 -1.36 -18.26
CA VAL A 189 -11.92 -2.64 -18.61
C VAL A 189 -12.85 -3.83 -18.36
N ALA A 190 -12.85 -4.79 -19.29
CA ALA A 190 -13.62 -6.02 -19.17
C ALA A 190 -12.91 -7.08 -18.29
N ARG A 191 -11.59 -7.00 -18.18
CA ARG A 191 -10.72 -7.88 -17.39
C ARG A 191 -9.66 -7.05 -16.66
N PRO A 192 -9.08 -7.56 -15.56
CA PRO A 192 -7.94 -6.91 -14.92
C PRO A 192 -6.84 -6.63 -15.95
N ARG A 193 -6.30 -5.41 -15.94
CA ARG A 193 -5.22 -5.01 -16.84
C ARG A 193 -4.00 -4.57 -16.05
N VAL A 194 -2.84 -4.98 -16.55
CA VAL A 194 -1.52 -4.54 -16.09
C VAL A 194 -0.75 -4.03 -17.29
N TRP A 195 -0.18 -2.84 -17.17
CA TRP A 195 0.64 -2.18 -18.18
C TRP A 195 2.09 -2.23 -17.73
N ARG A 196 2.98 -2.76 -18.58
CA ARG A 196 4.42 -2.89 -18.31
C ARG A 196 5.27 -2.13 -19.33
N ASP A 197 4.85 -2.15 -20.60
CA ASP A 197 5.60 -1.54 -21.70
C ASP A 197 5.35 -0.03 -21.86
N GLY A 198 4.41 0.51 -21.08
CA GLY A 198 4.08 1.93 -21.08
C GLY A 198 2.67 2.19 -20.54
N PRO A 199 2.40 3.41 -20.06
CA PRO A 199 1.09 3.78 -19.55
C PRO A 199 0.06 3.94 -20.70
N PRO A 200 -1.25 3.87 -20.40
CA PRO A 200 -2.28 4.36 -21.31
C PRO A 200 -2.01 5.80 -21.75
N GLU A 201 -2.24 6.11 -23.03
CA GLU A 201 -1.98 7.45 -23.60
C GLU A 201 -2.70 8.57 -22.83
N GLU A 202 -3.92 8.29 -22.32
CA GLU A 202 -4.71 9.29 -21.59
C GLU A 202 -4.04 9.73 -20.28
N LEU A 203 -3.13 8.94 -19.73
CA LEU A 203 -2.42 9.20 -18.48
C LEU A 203 -1.04 9.83 -18.67
N LEU A 204 -0.50 9.84 -19.89
CA LEU A 204 0.83 10.40 -20.19
C LEU A 204 0.98 11.84 -19.71
N ARG A 205 -0.03 12.67 -19.96
CA ARG A 205 -0.01 14.09 -19.56
C ARG A 205 0.06 14.27 -18.04
N GLN A 206 -0.61 13.41 -17.27
CA GLN A 206 -0.61 13.50 -15.81
C GLN A 206 0.72 12.99 -15.23
N LEU A 207 1.25 11.91 -15.79
CA LEU A 207 2.56 11.37 -15.45
C LEU A 207 3.67 12.42 -15.65
N GLN A 208 3.67 13.12 -16.79
CA GLN A 208 4.64 14.18 -17.08
C GLN A 208 4.54 15.34 -16.09
N ARG A 209 3.33 15.83 -15.79
CA ARG A 209 3.14 16.92 -14.82
C ARG A 209 3.61 16.54 -13.42
N ASP A 210 3.26 15.33 -12.96
CA ASP A 210 3.70 14.83 -11.66
C ASP A 210 5.25 14.75 -11.61
N ALA A 211 5.89 14.25 -12.68
CA ALA A 211 7.36 14.16 -12.76
C ALA A 211 8.08 15.52 -12.78
N GLU A 212 7.40 16.57 -13.25
CA GLU A 212 7.84 17.97 -13.22
C GLU A 212 7.49 18.70 -11.91
N GLY A 213 6.74 18.06 -11.00
CA GLY A 213 6.29 18.66 -9.75
C GLY A 213 5.16 19.70 -9.90
N LYS A 214 4.28 19.55 -10.89
CA LYS A 214 3.18 20.47 -11.22
C LYS A 214 1.78 19.95 -10.88
#